data_AF-A0A317SH72-F1
#
_entry.id   AF-A0A317SH72-F1
#
_cell.length_a   1.000
_cell.length_b   1.000
_cell.length_c   1.000
_cell.angle_alpha   90.00
_cell.angle_beta   90.00
_cell.angle_gamma   90.00
#
_symmetry.space_group_name_H-M   'P 1'
#
loop_
_entity.id
_entity.type
_entity.pdbx_description
1 polymer ?
#
loop_
_entity_poly.entity_id
_entity_poly.type
_entity_poly.pdbx_seq_one_letter_code
_entity_poly.pdbx_strand_id
1 'polypeptide(L)'
;MAEKPTDDAALKAGIIAHMNKDRKISLSHYLQHYSKLPSVMANTAELVDISLSRITLSTRTSLMGTETATTYLPIRPSPMQNLSESGERLVYMANECLTGLGLSPYVIKTYPPPGIVGIVLMVSVLMGLWVFSDEGNLAEGSFARVYLLQNYHPLADFLMRTHRTSFLTIATTHLAECIYLQKSRLRKHQVKPFSKVWWLWIMSGALEGYGVFERFDKEVEEVIKSTKNH
;
A
#
# COMPACT_ATOMS: atom_id res chain seq x y z
N MET A 1 -22.63 -47.26 -5.30
CA MET A 1 -22.19 -45.88 -5.54
C MET A 1 -23.32 -44.95 -5.15
N ALA A 2 -23.31 -44.41 -3.92
CA ALA A 2 -24.29 -43.41 -3.45
C ALA A 2 -23.79 -42.74 -2.15
N GLU A 3 -22.68 -42.00 -2.24
CA GLU A 3 -22.20 -41.06 -1.22
C GLU A 3 -21.46 -39.96 -1.99
N LYS A 4 -22.12 -38.83 -2.29
CA LYS A 4 -21.51 -37.68 -3.01
C LYS A 4 -22.21 -36.31 -2.83
N PRO A 5 -23.51 -36.18 -2.48
CA PRO A 5 -24.12 -34.85 -2.33
C PRO A 5 -23.76 -34.12 -1.03
N THR A 6 -23.57 -34.86 0.07
CA THR A 6 -23.29 -34.30 1.40
C THR A 6 -21.86 -33.79 1.54
N ASP A 7 -20.91 -34.47 0.89
CA ASP A 7 -19.49 -34.10 0.90
C ASP A 7 -19.24 -32.80 0.09
N ASP A 8 -19.86 -32.68 -1.09
CA ASP A 8 -19.77 -31.46 -1.92
C ASP A 8 -20.39 -30.24 -1.23
N ALA A 9 -21.49 -30.41 -0.48
CA ALA A 9 -22.12 -29.33 0.28
C ALA A 9 -21.23 -28.86 1.44
N ALA A 10 -20.60 -29.80 2.17
CA ALA A 10 -19.65 -29.50 3.24
C ALA A 10 -18.39 -28.82 2.69
N LEU A 11 -17.83 -29.33 1.59
CA LEU A 11 -16.68 -28.73 0.90
C LEU A 11 -17.00 -27.29 0.46
N LYS A 12 -18.15 -27.08 -0.16
CA LYS A 12 -18.64 -25.77 -0.58
C LYS A 12 -18.75 -24.79 0.58
N ALA A 13 -19.37 -25.20 1.68
CA ALA A 13 -19.48 -24.38 2.88
C ALA A 13 -18.10 -24.03 3.46
N GLY A 14 -17.16 -24.98 3.45
CA GLY A 14 -15.77 -24.77 3.86
C GLY A 14 -15.05 -23.74 3.00
N ILE A 15 -15.19 -23.81 1.67
CA ILE A 15 -14.62 -22.84 0.73
C ILE A 15 -15.18 -21.44 1.00
N ILE A 16 -16.50 -21.32 1.16
CA ILE A 16 -17.17 -20.04 1.44
C ILE A 16 -16.66 -19.43 2.74
N ALA A 17 -16.61 -20.24 3.81
CA ALA A 17 -16.12 -19.80 5.11
C ALA A 17 -14.65 -19.34 5.03
N HIS A 18 -13.79 -20.11 4.38
CA HIS A 18 -12.38 -19.76 4.20
C HIS A 18 -12.21 -18.46 3.39
N MET A 19 -12.95 -18.32 2.29
CA MET A 19 -12.87 -17.12 1.45
C MET A 19 -13.32 -15.85 2.18
N ASN A 20 -14.42 -15.93 2.93
CA ASN A 20 -14.95 -14.80 3.69
C ASN A 20 -14.09 -14.44 4.91
N LYS A 21 -13.43 -15.43 5.53
CA LYS A 21 -12.59 -15.22 6.71
C LYS A 21 -11.18 -14.76 6.35
N ASP A 22 -10.50 -15.49 5.47
CA ASP A 22 -9.06 -15.36 5.25
C ASP A 22 -8.72 -14.65 3.93
N ARG A 23 -9.65 -14.62 2.96
CA ARG A 23 -9.41 -14.11 1.60
C ARG A 23 -10.38 -12.98 1.19
N LYS A 24 -10.98 -12.27 2.14
CA LYS A 24 -11.96 -11.20 1.87
C LYS A 24 -11.42 -10.12 0.92
N ILE A 25 -10.13 -9.80 1.02
CA ILE A 25 -9.48 -8.83 0.12
C ILE A 25 -9.47 -9.30 -1.34
N SER A 26 -9.30 -10.59 -1.60
CA SER A 26 -9.34 -11.15 -2.96
C SER A 26 -10.72 -10.98 -3.58
N LEU A 27 -11.79 -11.15 -2.79
CA LEU A 27 -13.17 -10.91 -3.26
C LEU A 27 -13.38 -9.46 -3.72
N SER A 28 -12.84 -8.50 -2.95
CA SER A 28 -12.83 -7.09 -3.34
C SER A 28 -12.07 -6.86 -4.65
N HIS A 29 -10.92 -7.52 -4.83
CA HIS A 29 -10.16 -7.43 -6.09
C HIS A 29 -10.91 -8.03 -7.28
N TYR A 30 -11.65 -9.13 -7.11
CA TYR A 30 -12.48 -9.71 -8.18
C TYR A 30 -13.50 -8.70 -8.70
N LEU A 31 -14.20 -8.01 -7.80
CA LEU A 31 -15.21 -7.02 -8.18
C LEU A 31 -14.61 -5.76 -8.80
N GLN A 32 -13.48 -5.29 -8.26
CA GLN A 32 -12.77 -4.14 -8.84
C GLN A 32 -12.23 -4.46 -10.24
N HIS A 33 -11.68 -5.66 -10.45
CA HIS A 33 -11.07 -6.01 -11.72
C HIS A 33 -12.09 -6.44 -12.77
N TYR A 34 -12.98 -7.39 -12.46
CA TYR A 34 -13.93 -7.96 -13.43
C TYR A 34 -15.19 -7.11 -13.60
N SER A 35 -15.72 -6.55 -12.51
CA SER A 35 -16.97 -5.76 -12.55
C SER A 35 -16.76 -4.25 -12.52
N LYS A 36 -15.50 -3.79 -12.41
CA LYS A 36 -15.14 -2.37 -12.32
C LYS A 36 -15.82 -1.62 -11.16
N LEU A 37 -16.19 -2.33 -10.10
CA LEU A 37 -16.79 -1.71 -8.92
C LEU A 37 -15.78 -0.82 -8.19
N PRO A 38 -16.19 0.34 -7.65
CA PRO A 38 -15.34 1.15 -6.80
C PRO A 38 -14.86 0.37 -5.57
N SER A 39 -13.61 0.57 -5.15
CA SER A 39 -13.00 -0.14 -4.01
C SER A 39 -13.84 -0.07 -2.73
N VAL A 40 -14.46 1.08 -2.47
CA VAL A 40 -15.28 1.31 -1.27
C VAL A 40 -16.46 0.34 -1.19
N MET A 41 -17.13 0.07 -2.31
CA MET A 41 -18.21 -0.92 -2.38
C MET A 41 -17.66 -2.35 -2.40
N ALA A 42 -16.61 -2.59 -3.17
CA ALA A 42 -16.00 -3.92 -3.31
C ALA A 42 -15.44 -4.45 -1.97
N ASN A 43 -15.02 -3.59 -1.05
CA ASN A 43 -14.54 -3.99 0.28
C ASN A 43 -15.63 -4.57 1.19
N THR A 44 -16.91 -4.42 0.82
CA THR A 44 -18.05 -5.02 1.52
C THR A 44 -18.41 -6.41 1.00
N ALA A 45 -17.64 -6.94 0.06
CA ALA A 45 -17.95 -8.18 -0.63
C ALA A 45 -17.91 -9.41 0.28
N GLU A 46 -18.88 -10.30 0.07
CA GLU A 46 -18.96 -11.62 0.70
C GLU A 46 -19.34 -12.66 -0.34
N LEU A 47 -18.64 -13.79 -0.31
CA LEU A 47 -18.95 -14.95 -1.14
C LEU A 47 -20.19 -15.62 -0.57
N VAL A 48 -21.25 -15.68 -1.37
CA VAL A 48 -22.53 -16.29 -1.00
C VAL A 48 -22.60 -17.72 -1.53
N ASP A 49 -22.14 -17.92 -2.76
CA ASP A 49 -22.25 -19.20 -3.44
C ASP A 49 -21.08 -19.44 -4.38
N ILE A 50 -20.72 -20.70 -4.56
CA ILE A 50 -19.78 -21.17 -5.58
C ILE A 50 -20.38 -22.37 -6.31
N SER A 51 -20.28 -22.35 -7.63
CA SER A 51 -20.63 -23.45 -8.52
C SER A 51 -19.45 -23.78 -9.44
N LEU A 52 -19.60 -24.81 -10.27
CA LEU A 52 -18.54 -25.24 -11.19
C LEU A 52 -18.16 -24.16 -12.23
N SER A 53 -19.09 -23.29 -12.60
CA SER A 53 -18.87 -22.29 -13.65
C SER A 53 -18.85 -20.85 -13.16
N ARG A 54 -19.32 -20.57 -11.93
CA ARG A 54 -19.42 -19.20 -11.42
C ARG A 54 -19.27 -19.10 -9.90
N ILE A 55 -18.83 -17.94 -9.44
CA ILE A 55 -18.95 -17.49 -8.05
C ILE A 55 -20.03 -16.41 -7.95
N THR A 56 -20.72 -16.40 -6.82
CA THR A 56 -21.78 -15.43 -6.51
C THR A 56 -21.34 -14.60 -5.32
N LEU A 57 -21.14 -13.30 -5.54
CA LEU A 57 -20.72 -12.35 -4.54
C LEU A 57 -21.89 -11.45 -4.17
N SER A 58 -22.07 -11.16 -2.88
CA SER A 58 -22.94 -10.08 -2.41
C SER A 58 -22.08 -8.88 -2.05
N THR A 59 -22.60 -7.68 -2.32
CA THR A 59 -21.96 -6.40 -2.02
C THR A 59 -23.01 -5.40 -1.56
N ARG A 60 -22.67 -4.46 -0.69
CA ARG A 60 -23.62 -3.40 -0.31
C ARG A 60 -23.77 -2.39 -1.45
N THR A 61 -25.01 -2.02 -1.77
CA THR A 61 -25.32 -0.99 -2.78
C THR A 61 -25.11 0.43 -2.28
N SER A 62 -25.08 0.62 -0.96
CA SER A 62 -24.83 1.90 -0.31
C SER A 62 -23.98 1.71 0.94
N LEU A 63 -23.17 2.72 1.28
CA LEU A 63 -22.35 2.72 2.49
C LEU A 63 -23.18 2.80 3.77
N MET A 64 -24.36 3.44 3.71
CA MET A 64 -25.27 3.60 4.85
C MET A 64 -26.50 2.69 4.77
N GLY A 65 -26.68 1.97 3.67
CA GLY A 65 -27.81 1.06 3.47
C GLY A 65 -27.50 -0.37 3.89
N THR A 66 -28.56 -1.13 4.15
CA THR A 66 -28.50 -2.59 4.34
C THR A 66 -28.75 -3.36 3.04
N GLU A 67 -29.09 -2.66 1.96
CA GLU A 67 -29.34 -3.26 0.67
C GLU A 67 -28.07 -3.86 0.06
N THR A 68 -28.21 -5.08 -0.46
CA THR A 68 -27.11 -5.83 -1.09
C THR A 68 -27.43 -6.14 -2.54
N ALA A 69 -26.47 -5.91 -3.42
CA ALA A 69 -26.49 -6.37 -4.80
C ALA A 69 -25.72 -7.69 -4.92
N THR A 70 -26.29 -8.60 -5.71
CA THR A 70 -25.68 -9.89 -6.05
C THR A 70 -24.99 -9.79 -7.41
N THR A 71 -23.70 -10.12 -7.45
CA THR A 71 -22.88 -10.11 -8.65
C THR A 71 -22.42 -11.52 -8.96
N TYR A 72 -22.63 -11.96 -10.20
CA TYR A 72 -22.18 -13.27 -10.69
C TYR A 72 -20.91 -13.10 -11.50
N LEU A 73 -19.86 -13.84 -11.15
CA LEU A 73 -18.60 -13.84 -11.87
C LEU A 73 -18.30 -15.26 -12.40
N PRO A 74 -17.94 -15.41 -13.68
CA PRO A 74 -17.54 -16.71 -14.20
C PRO A 74 -16.19 -17.14 -13.61
N ILE A 75 -16.03 -18.44 -13.37
CA ILE A 75 -14.75 -19.03 -12.99
C ILE A 75 -13.80 -19.01 -14.18
N ARG A 76 -12.54 -18.66 -13.93
CA ARG A 76 -11.47 -18.55 -14.93
C ARG A 76 -10.26 -19.40 -14.56
N PRO A 77 -9.45 -19.81 -15.56
CA PRO A 77 -9.61 -19.58 -17.01
C PRO A 77 -10.71 -20.43 -17.65
N SER A 78 -11.09 -21.54 -17.02
CA SER A 78 -12.16 -22.44 -17.47
C SER A 78 -13.06 -22.84 -16.29
N PRO A 79 -14.31 -23.28 -16.54
CA PRO A 79 -15.13 -23.92 -15.53
C PRO A 79 -14.41 -25.14 -14.89
N MET A 80 -14.74 -25.42 -13.65
CA MET A 80 -14.24 -26.58 -12.89
C MET A 80 -14.98 -27.85 -13.30
N GLN A 81 -14.30 -29.00 -13.26
CA GLN A 81 -14.98 -30.30 -13.42
C GLN A 81 -15.60 -30.77 -12.10
N ASN A 82 -14.97 -30.41 -10.98
CA ASN A 82 -15.43 -30.73 -9.63
C ASN A 82 -14.99 -29.62 -8.63
N LEU A 83 -15.58 -29.60 -7.44
CA LEU A 83 -15.30 -28.54 -6.45
C LEU A 83 -13.89 -28.60 -5.83
N SER A 84 -13.16 -29.71 -5.98
CA SER A 84 -11.79 -29.81 -5.46
C SER A 84 -10.80 -28.88 -6.20
N GLU A 85 -11.10 -28.51 -7.46
CA GLU A 85 -10.33 -27.54 -8.25
C GLU A 85 -10.49 -26.08 -7.79
N SER A 86 -11.45 -25.79 -6.90
CA SER A 86 -11.80 -24.42 -6.50
C SER A 86 -10.62 -23.63 -5.94
N GLY A 87 -9.75 -24.27 -5.16
CA GLY A 87 -8.55 -23.63 -4.62
C GLY A 87 -7.65 -23.08 -5.72
N GLU A 88 -7.32 -23.92 -6.71
CA GLU A 88 -6.45 -23.53 -7.84
C GLU A 88 -7.08 -22.41 -8.67
N ARG A 89 -8.38 -22.53 -9.00
CA ARG A 89 -9.08 -21.53 -9.81
C ARG A 89 -9.18 -20.17 -9.10
N LEU A 90 -9.49 -20.17 -7.81
CA LEU A 90 -9.59 -18.93 -7.03
C LEU A 90 -8.21 -18.28 -6.86
N VAL A 91 -7.15 -19.05 -6.65
CA VAL A 91 -5.78 -18.51 -6.61
C VAL A 91 -5.38 -17.91 -7.96
N TYR A 92 -5.71 -18.57 -9.08
CA TYR A 92 -5.48 -18.03 -10.41
C TYR A 92 -6.20 -16.70 -10.61
N MET A 93 -7.51 -16.64 -10.33
CA MET A 93 -8.30 -15.42 -10.44
C MET A 93 -7.75 -14.29 -9.56
N ALA A 94 -7.26 -14.61 -8.36
CA ALA A 94 -6.63 -13.63 -7.46
C ALA A 94 -5.38 -13.03 -8.08
N ASN A 95 -4.51 -13.86 -8.65
CA ASN A 95 -3.29 -13.40 -9.30
C ASN A 95 -3.58 -12.58 -10.58
N GLU A 96 -4.57 -13.00 -11.37
CA GLU A 96 -5.05 -12.25 -12.55
C GLU A 96 -5.53 -10.85 -12.12
N CYS A 97 -6.36 -10.77 -11.08
CA CYS A 97 -6.88 -9.50 -10.57
C CYS A 97 -5.78 -8.59 -10.02
N LEU A 98 -4.83 -9.15 -9.26
CA LEU A 98 -3.69 -8.36 -8.75
C LEU A 98 -2.89 -7.75 -9.89
N THR A 99 -2.57 -8.56 -10.90
CA THR A 99 -1.85 -8.11 -12.12
C THR A 99 -2.65 -7.02 -12.84
N GLY A 100 -3.95 -7.24 -13.03
CA GLY A 100 -4.84 -6.31 -13.71
C GLY A 100 -5.11 -5.00 -12.94
N LEU A 101 -4.87 -4.97 -11.62
CA LEU A 101 -4.99 -3.77 -10.78
C LEU A 101 -3.63 -3.07 -10.57
N GLY A 102 -2.53 -3.65 -11.07
CA GLY A 102 -1.16 -3.18 -10.83
C GLY A 102 -0.71 -3.37 -9.38
N LEU A 103 -1.24 -4.39 -8.70
CA LEU A 103 -0.93 -4.75 -7.32
C LEU A 103 0.03 -5.95 -7.29
N SER A 104 0.82 -6.01 -6.23
CA SER A 104 1.70 -7.13 -5.92
C SER A 104 0.99 -8.10 -4.97
N PRO A 105 1.20 -9.43 -5.09
CA PRO A 105 0.72 -10.40 -4.11
C PRO A 105 1.40 -10.26 -2.74
N TYR A 106 2.56 -9.59 -2.68
CA TYR A 106 3.32 -9.40 -1.45
C TYR A 106 2.84 -8.16 -0.70
N VAL A 107 2.20 -8.38 0.44
CA VAL A 107 1.63 -7.33 1.29
C VAL A 107 2.63 -6.92 2.36
N ILE A 108 2.96 -5.63 2.41
CA ILE A 108 3.81 -5.08 3.47
C ILE A 108 2.94 -4.66 4.66
N LYS A 109 3.21 -5.27 5.83
CA LYS A 109 2.51 -5.02 7.10
C LYS A 109 3.41 -4.45 8.20
N THR A 110 4.69 -4.35 7.93
CA THR A 110 5.75 -4.04 8.89
C THR A 110 6.48 -2.77 8.47
N TYR A 111 7.15 -2.17 9.45
CA TYR A 111 7.98 -0.99 9.27
C TYR A 111 9.28 -1.19 10.04
N PRO A 112 10.39 -1.52 9.37
CA PRO A 112 11.71 -1.49 10.00
C PRO A 112 12.16 -0.03 10.18
N PRO A 113 12.60 0.41 11.36
CA PRO A 113 13.06 1.79 11.56
C PRO A 113 14.30 2.13 10.72
N PRO A 114 14.54 3.42 10.42
CA PRO A 114 15.72 3.85 9.68
C PRO A 114 17.00 3.55 10.47
N GLY A 115 18.06 3.19 9.74
CA GLY A 115 19.41 3.08 10.31
C GLY A 115 20.06 4.44 10.56
N ILE A 116 21.32 4.44 10.99
CA ILE A 116 22.08 5.66 11.32
C ILE A 116 22.10 6.66 10.17
N VAL A 117 22.35 6.20 8.93
CA VAL A 117 22.37 7.06 7.74
C VAL A 117 21.00 7.72 7.53
N GLY A 118 19.92 6.97 7.65
CA GLY A 118 18.56 7.50 7.54
C GLY A 118 18.27 8.56 8.61
N ILE A 119 18.69 8.32 9.87
CA ILE A 119 18.55 9.29 10.96
C ILE A 119 19.32 10.59 10.65
N VAL A 120 20.56 10.49 10.14
CA VAL A 120 21.35 11.67 9.77
C VAL A 120 20.66 12.47 8.66
N LEU A 121 20.09 11.80 7.65
CA LEU A 121 19.33 12.46 6.59
C LEU A 121 18.08 13.15 7.14
N MET A 122 17.32 12.48 8.03
CA MET A 122 16.16 13.07 8.69
C MET A 122 16.51 14.34 9.46
N VAL A 123 17.58 14.30 10.25
CA VAL A 123 18.07 15.48 10.99
C VAL A 123 18.51 16.57 10.03
N SER A 124 19.16 16.23 8.92
CA SER A 124 19.62 17.19 7.91
C SER A 124 18.45 17.90 7.22
N VAL A 125 17.39 17.18 6.87
CA VAL A 125 16.18 17.76 6.26
C VAL A 125 15.45 18.66 7.25
N LEU A 126 15.30 18.23 8.51
CA LEU A 126 14.69 19.06 9.57
C LEU A 126 15.51 20.33 9.82
N MET A 127 16.84 20.19 9.88
CA MET A 127 17.74 21.33 10.03
C MET A 127 17.62 22.28 8.83
N GLY A 128 17.60 21.78 7.60
CA GLY A 128 17.42 22.59 6.40
C GLY A 128 16.08 23.35 6.41
N LEU A 129 14.98 22.67 6.71
CA LEU A 129 13.66 23.28 6.83
C LEU A 129 13.65 24.38 7.91
N TRP A 130 14.27 24.14 9.06
CA TRP A 130 14.38 25.13 10.13
C TRP A 130 15.23 26.34 9.71
N VAL A 131 16.45 26.11 9.21
CA VAL A 131 17.37 27.18 8.78
C VAL A 131 16.73 28.07 7.73
N PHE A 132 16.00 27.52 6.76
CA PHE A 132 15.41 28.30 5.68
C PHE A 132 14.01 28.87 5.98
N SER A 133 13.38 28.47 7.09
CA SER A 133 12.02 28.91 7.45
C SER A 133 11.93 30.40 7.78
N ASP A 134 13.00 30.99 8.30
CA ASP A 134 13.04 32.38 8.75
C ASP A 134 14.40 33.04 8.45
N GLU A 135 14.38 34.32 8.09
CA GLU A 135 15.59 35.08 7.82
C GLU A 135 16.46 35.30 9.08
N GLY A 136 15.84 35.37 10.27
CA GLY A 136 16.51 35.48 11.55
C GLY A 136 17.41 34.29 11.87
N ASN A 137 17.10 33.11 11.33
CA ASN A 137 17.95 31.93 11.47
C ASN A 137 19.26 32.02 10.69
N LEU A 138 19.36 32.93 9.70
CA LEU A 138 20.55 33.19 8.89
C LEU A 138 21.19 34.57 9.18
N ALA A 139 20.59 35.37 10.06
CA ALA A 139 21.09 36.68 10.45
C ALA A 139 22.46 36.63 11.15
N GLU A 140 23.13 37.77 11.26
CA GLU A 140 24.40 37.88 12.00
C GLU A 140 24.23 37.46 13.46
N GLY A 141 25.16 36.65 13.97
CA GLY A 141 25.10 36.11 15.33
C GLY A 141 24.10 34.96 15.53
N SER A 142 23.32 34.57 14.51
CA SER A 142 22.42 33.42 14.58
C SER A 142 23.19 32.10 14.70
N PHE A 143 22.56 31.09 15.32
CA PHE A 143 23.16 29.77 15.50
C PHE A 143 23.59 29.14 14.16
N ALA A 144 22.74 29.20 13.13
CA ALA A 144 23.08 28.62 11.84
C ALA A 144 24.28 29.34 11.20
N ARG A 145 24.33 30.68 11.26
CA ARG A 145 25.43 31.43 10.65
C ARG A 145 26.77 31.21 11.37
N VAL A 146 26.77 31.12 12.69
CA VAL A 146 27.98 30.90 13.48
C VAL A 146 28.48 29.46 13.39
N TYR A 147 27.59 28.47 13.61
CA TYR A 147 28.01 27.08 13.77
C TYR A 147 27.89 26.25 12.49
N LEU A 148 26.88 26.48 11.64
CA LEU A 148 26.73 25.73 10.38
C LEU A 148 27.52 26.37 9.24
N LEU A 149 27.47 27.70 9.11
CA LEU A 149 28.13 28.43 8.02
C LEU A 149 29.52 28.96 8.39
N GLN A 150 29.95 28.80 9.65
CA GLN A 150 31.25 29.28 10.15
C GLN A 150 31.52 30.76 9.82
N ASN A 151 30.47 31.59 9.81
CA ASN A 151 30.50 33.00 9.42
C ASN A 151 31.05 33.28 8.01
N TYR A 152 30.97 32.32 7.09
CA TYR A 152 31.37 32.54 5.70
C TYR A 152 30.35 33.44 4.97
N HIS A 153 30.66 34.74 4.92
CA HIS A 153 29.76 35.79 4.42
C HIS A 153 29.19 35.54 3.01
N PRO A 154 29.96 35.11 1.99
CA PRO A 154 29.42 34.90 0.65
C PRO A 154 28.30 33.85 0.61
N LEU A 155 28.45 32.76 1.38
CA LEU A 155 27.44 31.71 1.45
C LEU A 155 26.23 32.15 2.27
N ALA A 156 26.43 32.83 3.40
CA ALA A 156 25.35 33.35 4.22
C ALA A 156 24.46 34.32 3.44
N ASP A 157 25.05 35.25 2.70
CA ASP A 157 24.30 36.22 1.89
C ASP A 157 23.52 35.54 0.76
N PHE A 158 24.11 34.53 0.11
CA PHE A 158 23.43 33.74 -0.91
C PHE A 158 22.23 32.97 -0.33
N LEU A 159 22.42 32.28 0.80
CA LEU A 159 21.36 31.51 1.46
C LEU A 159 20.25 32.43 1.98
N MET A 160 20.60 33.61 2.51
CA MET A 160 19.62 34.59 2.97
C MET A 160 18.79 35.16 1.83
N ARG A 161 19.38 35.37 0.64
CA ARG A 161 18.62 35.77 -0.57
C ARG A 161 17.70 34.67 -1.10
N THR A 162 18.09 33.41 -0.94
CA THR A 162 17.39 32.27 -1.54
C THR A 162 16.52 31.49 -0.56
N HIS A 163 16.47 31.89 0.72
CA HIS A 163 15.92 31.07 1.80
C HIS A 163 14.49 30.57 1.52
N ARG A 164 13.58 31.45 1.07
CA ARG A 164 12.19 31.05 0.74
C ARG A 164 12.14 30.07 -0.42
N THR A 165 12.93 30.29 -1.47
CA THR A 165 13.03 29.40 -2.62
C THR A 165 13.60 28.04 -2.21
N SER A 166 14.64 28.02 -1.37
CA SER A 166 15.25 26.80 -0.83
C SER A 166 14.26 26.02 0.04
N PHE A 167 13.55 26.70 0.95
CA PHE A 167 12.51 26.11 1.78
C PHE A 167 11.41 25.46 0.91
N LEU A 168 10.87 26.21 -0.06
CA LEU A 168 9.85 25.70 -0.97
C LEU A 168 10.37 24.53 -1.81
N THR A 169 11.63 24.58 -2.26
CA THR A 169 12.25 23.49 -3.04
C THR A 169 12.35 22.21 -2.21
N ILE A 170 12.82 22.30 -0.97
CA ILE A 170 12.91 21.14 -0.05
C ILE A 170 11.50 20.59 0.18
N ALA A 171 10.56 21.45 0.61
CA ALA A 171 9.19 21.03 0.94
C ALA A 171 8.47 20.37 -0.25
N THR A 172 8.58 20.96 -1.45
CA THR A 172 7.95 20.43 -2.67
C THR A 172 8.59 19.13 -3.13
N THR A 173 9.92 19.00 -3.02
CA THR A 173 10.65 17.77 -3.38
C THR A 173 10.22 16.61 -2.48
N HIS A 174 10.23 16.79 -1.16
CA HIS A 174 9.80 15.74 -0.23
C HIS A 174 8.32 15.40 -0.36
N LEU A 175 7.46 16.38 -0.67
CA LEU A 175 6.06 16.12 -0.97
C LEU A 175 5.92 15.27 -2.24
N ALA A 176 6.66 15.58 -3.31
CA ALA A 176 6.68 14.81 -4.54
C ALA A 176 7.18 13.37 -4.30
N GLU A 177 8.22 13.20 -3.49
CA GLU A 177 8.71 11.89 -3.07
C GLU A 177 7.65 11.10 -2.29
N CYS A 178 6.92 11.72 -1.36
CA CYS A 178 5.83 11.07 -0.63
C CYS A 178 4.70 10.62 -1.55
N ILE A 179 4.29 11.47 -2.50
CA ILE A 179 3.29 11.13 -3.51
C ILE A 179 3.78 9.96 -4.38
N TYR A 180 5.05 9.99 -4.78
CA TYR A 180 5.64 8.92 -5.56
C TYR A 180 5.71 7.61 -4.78
N LEU A 181 6.18 7.63 -3.53
CA LEU A 181 6.21 6.49 -2.60
C LEU A 181 4.83 5.87 -2.45
N GLN A 182 3.80 6.69 -2.25
CA GLN A 182 2.42 6.24 -2.15
C GLN A 182 1.97 5.51 -3.42
N LYS A 183 2.17 6.11 -4.60
CA LYS A 183 1.67 5.56 -5.87
C LYS A 183 2.43 4.33 -6.34
N SER A 184 3.74 4.32 -6.16
CA SER A 184 4.64 3.31 -6.74
C SER A 184 4.89 2.11 -5.84
N ARG A 185 4.98 2.30 -4.51
CA ARG A 185 5.33 1.26 -3.54
C ARG A 185 4.17 0.92 -2.62
N LEU A 186 3.69 1.88 -1.81
CA LEU A 186 2.70 1.60 -0.77
C LEU A 186 1.39 1.04 -1.34
N ARG A 187 0.85 1.65 -2.40
CA ARG A 187 -0.34 1.14 -3.10
C ARG A 187 -0.06 -0.23 -3.73
N LYS A 188 1.05 -0.36 -4.45
CA LYS A 188 1.42 -1.60 -5.17
C LYS A 188 1.50 -2.79 -4.20
N HIS A 189 2.08 -2.58 -3.02
CA HIS A 189 2.23 -3.60 -1.98
C HIS A 189 1.13 -3.55 -0.91
N GLN A 190 -0.03 -2.99 -1.27
CA GLN A 190 -1.28 -3.04 -0.52
C GLN A 190 -1.17 -2.52 0.93
N VAL A 191 -0.29 -1.55 1.19
CA VAL A 191 -0.21 -0.87 2.48
C VAL A 191 -1.48 -0.04 2.64
N LYS A 192 -2.28 -0.36 3.67
CA LYS A 192 -3.57 0.28 3.91
C LYS A 192 -3.38 1.78 4.17
N PRO A 193 -3.96 2.68 3.34
CA PRO A 193 -3.89 4.13 3.58
C PRO A 193 -4.36 4.50 4.98
N PHE A 194 -3.69 5.50 5.58
CA PHE A 194 -3.97 5.99 6.94
C PHE A 194 -3.80 4.97 8.08
N SER A 195 -3.30 3.77 7.81
CA SER A 195 -2.89 2.85 8.87
C SER A 195 -1.64 3.36 9.60
N LYS A 196 -1.35 2.80 10.78
CA LYS A 196 -0.11 3.11 11.52
C LYS A 196 1.14 2.88 10.66
N VAL A 197 1.20 1.76 9.95
CA VAL A 197 2.33 1.40 9.07
C VAL A 197 2.45 2.39 7.91
N TRP A 198 1.32 2.80 7.33
CA TRP A 198 1.30 3.81 6.28
C TRP A 198 1.87 5.15 6.77
N TRP A 199 1.46 5.61 7.95
CA TRP A 199 1.99 6.84 8.53
C TRP A 199 3.48 6.75 8.81
N LEU A 200 3.97 5.62 9.30
CA LEU A 200 5.41 5.42 9.52
C LEU A 200 6.20 5.54 8.21
N TRP A 201 5.73 4.92 7.13
CA TRP A 201 6.39 5.03 5.82
C TRP A 201 6.33 6.44 5.24
N ILE A 202 5.17 7.10 5.30
CA ILE A 202 5.01 8.47 4.77
C ILE A 202 5.83 9.49 5.56
N MET A 203 5.77 9.45 6.89
CA MET A 203 6.55 10.37 7.73
C MET A 203 8.05 10.13 7.58
N SER A 204 8.47 8.87 7.42
CA SER A 204 9.86 8.58 7.11
C SER A 204 10.26 9.13 5.75
N GLY A 205 9.45 8.95 4.71
CA GLY A 205 9.73 9.52 3.38
C GLY A 205 9.79 11.05 3.37
N ALA A 206 8.95 11.70 4.16
CA ALA A 206 8.94 13.16 4.30
C ALA A 206 10.24 13.71 4.93
N LEU A 207 10.99 12.90 5.68
CA LEU A 207 12.19 13.33 6.40
C LEU A 207 13.48 12.71 5.85
N GLU A 208 13.45 11.44 5.47
CA GLU A 208 14.58 10.68 4.90
C GLU A 208 14.74 10.94 3.39
N GLY A 209 13.67 11.35 2.71
CA GLY A 209 13.62 11.49 1.26
C GLY A 209 13.81 10.14 0.57
N TYR A 210 14.66 10.10 -0.46
CA TYR A 210 14.88 8.90 -1.28
C TYR A 210 15.34 7.63 -0.50
N GLY A 211 15.98 7.76 0.66
CA GLY A 211 16.46 6.59 1.44
C GLY A 211 15.32 5.64 1.88
N VAL A 212 14.11 6.15 2.03
CA VAL A 212 12.92 5.34 2.38
C VAL A 212 12.60 4.29 1.31
N PHE A 213 12.90 4.58 0.03
CA PHE A 213 12.56 3.71 -1.09
C PHE A 213 13.41 2.45 -1.07
N GLU A 214 14.72 2.58 -0.89
CA GLU A 214 15.62 1.43 -0.78
C GLU A 214 15.26 0.54 0.40
N ARG A 215 14.88 1.14 1.53
CA ARG A 215 14.45 0.40 2.71
C ARG A 215 13.12 -0.32 2.47
N PHE A 216 12.20 0.31 1.78
CA PHE A 216 10.93 -0.33 1.40
C PHE A 216 11.17 -1.51 0.46
N ASP A 217 12.01 -1.34 -0.56
CA ASP A 217 12.31 -2.39 -1.54
C ASP A 217 13.01 -3.59 -0.88
N LYS A 218 13.90 -3.35 0.10
CA LYS A 218 14.47 -4.42 0.94
C LYS A 218 13.41 -5.18 1.73
N GLU A 219 12.46 -4.48 2.35
CA GLU A 219 11.35 -5.13 3.08
C GLU A 219 10.50 -6.01 2.14
N VAL A 220 10.25 -5.54 0.93
CA VAL A 220 9.57 -6.34 -0.11
C VAL A 220 10.35 -7.60 -0.44
N GLU A 221 11.67 -7.49 -0.63
CA GLU A 221 12.52 -8.66 -0.88
C GLU A 221 12.48 -9.68 0.26
N GLU A 222 12.52 -9.23 1.51
CA GLU A 222 12.42 -10.10 2.68
C GLU A 222 11.07 -10.82 2.77
N VAL A 223 9.96 -10.12 2.46
CA VAL A 223 8.64 -10.75 2.36
C VAL A 223 8.57 -11.77 1.21
N ILE A 224 9.22 -11.49 0.08
CA ILE A 224 9.31 -12.45 -1.03
C ILE A 224 10.09 -13.70 -0.62
N LYS A 225 11.24 -13.53 0.04
CA LYS A 225 12.07 -14.64 0.50
C LYS A 225 11.34 -15.50 1.53
N SER A 226 10.68 -14.88 2.51
CA SER A 226 9.92 -15.61 3.53
C SER A 226 8.75 -16.39 2.93
N THR A 227 8.07 -15.83 1.92
CA THR A 227 6.96 -16.51 1.23
C THR A 227 7.43 -17.71 0.40
N LYS A 228 8.65 -17.68 -0.17
CA LYS A 228 9.19 -18.79 -0.97
C LYS A 228 9.72 -19.96 -0.13
N ASN A 229 10.05 -19.72 1.13
CA ASN A 229 10.59 -20.74 2.03
C ASN A 229 9.49 -21.56 2.73
N HIS A 230 8.22 -21.27 2.45
CA HIS A 230 7.03 -21.97 2.94
C HIS A 230 6.28 -22.62 1.78
#